data_AF-A0A382EKZ8-F1
#
_entry.id   AF-A0A382EKZ8-F1
#
_cell.length_a   1.000
_cell.length_b   1.000
_cell.length_c   1.000
_cell.angle_alpha   90.00
_cell.angle_beta   90.00
_cell.angle_gamma   90.00
#
_symmetry.space_group_name_H-M   'P 1'
#
loop_
_entity.id
_entity.type
_entity.pdbx_description
1 polymer ?
#
loop_
_entity_poly.entity_id
_entity_poly.type
_entity_poly.pdbx_seq_one_letter_code
_entity_poly.pdbx_strand_id
1 'polypeptide(L)'
;MFAINIRIWMISSGYNRVIDQKKTEIQNLTEQIKLLQSRGKNLSKNDIMSFADLEQKRFLWARNMELLGTMTPDDMAIIGMRFKRDKLRIKGIALTFEDRKDFEIIDEYVQTLRDNKEF
;
A
#
# COMPACT_ATOMS: atom_id res chain seq x y z
N MET A 1 13.44 -68.92 3.16
CA MET A 1 12.69 -68.04 4.10
C MET A 1 13.35 -66.68 4.35
N PHE A 2 14.69 -66.56 4.43
CA PHE A 2 15.36 -65.29 4.76
C PHE A 2 15.13 -64.11 3.77
N ALA A 3 15.08 -64.36 2.46
CA ALA A 3 14.88 -63.31 1.46
C ALA A 3 13.48 -62.66 1.48
N ILE A 4 12.48 -63.39 1.96
CA ILE A 4 11.08 -62.92 2.04
C ILE A 4 10.95 -61.89 3.19
N ASN A 5 11.61 -62.14 4.32
CA ASN A 5 11.61 -61.22 5.47
C ASN A 5 12.31 -59.88 5.17
N ILE A 6 13.39 -59.89 4.39
CA ILE A 6 14.13 -58.67 4.01
C ILE A 6 13.27 -57.77 3.09
N ARG A 7 12.50 -58.35 2.16
CA ARG A 7 11.59 -57.60 1.29
C ARG A 7 10.41 -57.01 2.06
N ILE A 8 9.80 -57.77 2.97
CA ILE A 8 8.70 -57.29 3.83
C ILE A 8 9.17 -56.13 4.72
N TRP A 9 10.38 -56.22 5.27
CA TRP A 9 10.97 -55.16 6.09
C TRP A 9 11.26 -53.88 5.27
N MET A 10 11.79 -54.00 4.05
CA MET A 10 11.99 -52.84 3.17
C MET A 10 10.67 -52.15 2.79
N ILE A 11 9.62 -52.93 2.53
CA ILE A 11 8.29 -52.40 2.23
C ILE A 11 7.73 -51.65 3.45
N SER A 12 7.81 -52.26 4.64
CA SER A 12 7.37 -51.63 5.90
C SER A 12 8.13 -50.34 6.21
N SER A 13 9.45 -50.31 6.01
CA SER A 13 10.28 -49.12 6.22
C SER A 13 9.94 -47.99 5.22
N GLY A 14 9.58 -48.35 3.98
CA GLY A 14 9.10 -47.41 2.97
C GLY A 14 7.76 -46.77 3.36
N TYR A 15 6.80 -47.56 3.85
CA TYR A 15 5.51 -47.06 4.32
C TYR A 15 5.66 -46.16 5.56
N ASN A 16 6.51 -46.52 6.51
CA ASN A 16 6.76 -45.69 7.69
C ASN A 16 7.31 -44.31 7.31
N ARG A 17 8.23 -44.24 6.34
CA ARG A 17 8.76 -42.97 5.84
C ARG A 17 7.68 -42.08 5.21
N VAL A 18 6.75 -42.65 4.46
CA VAL A 18 5.62 -41.91 3.86
C VAL A 18 4.64 -41.43 4.95
N ILE A 19 4.38 -42.26 5.96
CA ILE A 19 3.53 -41.91 7.10
C ILE A 19 4.15 -40.76 7.89
N ASP A 20 5.46 -40.78 8.13
CA ASP A 20 6.17 -39.72 8.85
C ASP A 20 6.18 -38.40 8.06
N GLN A 21 6.40 -38.46 6.75
CA GLN A 21 6.28 -37.29 5.88
C GLN A 21 4.88 -36.66 5.95
N LYS A 22 3.82 -37.49 5.94
CA LYS A 22 2.44 -37.01 6.06
C LYS A 22 2.14 -36.41 7.44
N LYS A 23 2.71 -36.95 8.52
CA LYS A 23 2.60 -36.35 9.86
C LYS A 23 3.26 -34.98 9.92
N THR A 24 4.46 -34.83 9.36
CA THR A 24 5.16 -33.53 9.30
C THR A 24 4.39 -32.52 8.46
N GLU A 25 3.82 -32.94 7.33
CA GLU A 25 2.99 -32.09 6.47
C GLU A 25 1.75 -31.59 7.22
N ILE A 26 1.05 -32.48 7.96
CA ILE A 26 -0.10 -32.11 8.79
C ILE A 26 0.28 -31.14 9.90
N GLN A 27 1.43 -31.34 10.55
CA GLN A 27 1.92 -30.42 11.58
C GLN A 27 2.20 -29.04 11.01
N ASN A 28 2.90 -28.95 9.88
CA ASN A 28 3.18 -27.69 9.21
C ASN A 28 1.91 -26.97 8.76
N LEU A 29 0.92 -27.70 8.23
CA LEU A 29 -0.37 -27.11 7.85
C LEU A 29 -1.14 -26.59 9.08
N THR A 30 -1.09 -27.32 10.19
CA THR A 30 -1.73 -26.92 11.45
C THR A 30 -1.12 -25.64 12.00
N GLU A 31 0.20 -25.49 11.94
CA GLU A 31 0.90 -24.27 12.35
C GLU A 31 0.57 -23.08 11.45
N GLN A 32 0.53 -23.30 10.13
CA GLN A 32 0.13 -22.26 9.18
C GLN A 32 -1.31 -21.79 9.40
N ILE A 33 -2.25 -22.71 9.65
CA ILE A 33 -3.64 -22.38 9.97
C ILE A 33 -3.71 -21.56 11.26
N LYS A 34 -2.97 -21.96 12.31
CA LYS A 34 -2.92 -21.19 13.57
C LYS A 34 -2.35 -19.79 13.37
N LEU A 35 -1.32 -19.63 12.55
CA LEU A 35 -0.74 -18.32 12.21
C LEU A 35 -1.71 -17.45 11.42
N LEU A 36 -2.44 -18.02 10.45
CA LEU A 36 -3.45 -17.29 9.69
C LEU A 36 -4.64 -16.89 10.57
N GLN A 37 -5.09 -17.79 11.44
CA GLN A 37 -6.16 -17.51 12.39
C GLN A 37 -5.73 -16.47 13.43
N SER A 38 -4.49 -16.49 13.92
CA SER A 38 -4.02 -15.47 14.88
C SER A 38 -3.88 -14.10 14.21
N ARG A 39 -3.41 -14.04 12.96
CA ARG A 39 -3.39 -12.80 12.16
C ARG A 39 -4.81 -12.28 11.89
N GLY A 40 -5.75 -13.14 11.50
CA GLY A 40 -7.15 -12.76 11.29
C GLY A 40 -7.89 -12.38 12.57
N LYS A 41 -7.59 -13.04 13.70
CA LYS A 41 -8.19 -12.75 15.01
C LYS A 41 -7.64 -11.47 15.65
N ASN A 42 -6.45 -11.02 15.24
CA ASN A 42 -5.81 -9.78 15.71
C ASN A 42 -5.93 -8.59 14.74
N LEU A 43 -6.55 -8.74 13.56
CA LEU A 43 -7.05 -7.58 12.85
C LEU A 43 -8.32 -7.15 13.56
N SER A 44 -8.22 -6.13 14.42
CA SER A 44 -9.41 -5.58 15.04
C SER A 44 -10.31 -5.01 13.95
N LYS A 45 -11.63 -5.00 14.18
CA LYS A 45 -12.57 -4.31 13.28
C LYS A 45 -12.09 -2.90 12.94
N ASN A 46 -11.42 -2.24 13.88
CA ASN A 46 -10.85 -0.90 13.72
C ASN A 46 -9.69 -0.87 12.72
N ASP A 47 -8.84 -1.90 12.65
CA ASP A 47 -7.74 -1.95 11.69
C ASP A 47 -8.26 -2.13 10.27
N ILE A 48 -9.28 -2.97 10.09
CA ILE A 48 -9.95 -3.19 8.80
C ILE A 48 -10.65 -1.91 8.33
N MET A 49 -11.39 -1.24 9.22
CA MET A 49 -12.06 0.03 8.90
C MET A 49 -11.05 1.14 8.63
N SER A 50 -9.97 1.23 9.41
CA SER A 50 -8.91 2.21 9.20
C SER A 50 -8.22 1.99 7.86
N PHE A 51 -7.98 0.73 7.47
CA PHE A 51 -7.42 0.39 6.18
C PHE A 51 -8.36 0.78 5.03
N ALA A 52 -9.65 0.46 5.14
CA ALA A 52 -10.65 0.85 4.14
C ALA A 52 -10.77 2.38 4.02
N ASP A 53 -10.80 3.10 5.14
CA ASP A 53 -10.81 4.57 5.17
C ASP A 53 -9.53 5.16 4.55
N LEU A 54 -8.37 4.56 4.80
CA LEU A 54 -7.10 4.99 4.21
C LEU A 54 -7.08 4.78 2.70
N GLU A 55 -7.55 3.64 2.19
CA GLU A 55 -7.63 3.36 0.76
C GLU A 55 -8.58 4.34 0.04
N GLN A 56 -9.75 4.59 0.63
CA GLN A 56 -10.68 5.58 0.10
C GLN A 56 -10.08 6.99 0.10
N LYS A 57 -9.43 7.41 1.19
CA LYS A 57 -8.76 8.72 1.29
C LYS A 57 -7.59 8.83 0.31
N ARG A 58 -6.85 7.75 0.05
CA ARG A 58 -5.74 7.74 -0.91
C ARG A 58 -6.22 8.06 -2.33
N PHE A 59 -7.38 7.54 -2.73
CA PHE A 59 -8.01 7.87 -4.00
C PHE A 59 -8.35 9.37 -4.10
N LEU A 60 -8.88 9.96 -3.03
CA LEU A 60 -9.17 11.40 -2.98
C LEU A 60 -7.90 12.25 -3.10
N TRP A 61 -6.83 11.90 -2.39
CA TRP A 61 -5.56 12.62 -2.51
C TRP A 61 -4.95 12.52 -3.90
N ALA A 62 -5.01 11.36 -4.56
CA ALA A 62 -4.50 11.20 -5.92
C ALA A 62 -5.21 12.16 -6.89
N ARG A 63 -6.55 12.22 -6.83
CA ARG A 63 -7.34 13.17 -7.64
C ARG A 63 -6.99 14.62 -7.32
N ASN A 64 -6.86 14.97 -6.04
CA ASN A 64 -6.52 16.35 -5.64
C ASN A 64 -5.11 16.74 -6.12
N MET A 65 -4.16 15.80 -6.18
CA MET A 65 -2.81 16.05 -6.69
C MET A 65 -2.78 16.19 -8.21
N GLU A 66 -3.62 15.42 -8.92
CA GLU A 66 -3.81 15.56 -10.36
C GLU A 66 -4.44 16.92 -10.72
N LEU A 67 -5.48 17.32 -9.98
CA LEU A 67 -6.10 18.65 -10.10
C LEU A 67 -5.10 19.77 -9.82
N LEU A 68 -4.29 19.63 -8.78
CA LEU A 68 -3.24 20.58 -8.45
C LEU A 68 -2.21 20.70 -9.58
N GLY A 69 -1.80 19.57 -10.17
CA GLY A 69 -0.86 19.53 -11.29
C GLY A 69 -1.44 20.14 -12.57
N THR A 70 -2.69 19.84 -12.90
CA THR A 70 -3.37 20.38 -14.09
C THR A 70 -3.67 21.88 -13.99
N MET A 71 -3.87 22.39 -12.78
CA MET A 71 -4.03 23.83 -12.55
C MET A 71 -2.70 24.57 -12.39
N THR A 72 -1.58 23.87 -12.22
CA THR A 72 -0.26 24.51 -12.16
C THR A 72 0.10 25.02 -13.55
N PRO A 73 0.39 26.33 -13.72
CA PRO A 73 0.79 26.89 -15.01
C PRO A 73 2.07 26.26 -15.56
N ASP A 74 2.23 26.25 -16.88
CA ASP A 74 3.41 25.65 -17.57
C ASP A 74 4.75 26.30 -17.17
N ASP A 75 4.71 27.57 -16.76
CA ASP A 75 5.87 28.34 -16.28
C ASP A 75 6.09 28.22 -14.77
N MET A 76 5.35 27.33 -14.09
CA MET A 76 5.47 27.04 -12.66
C MET A 76 5.70 25.54 -12.42
N ALA A 77 6.61 25.23 -11.49
CA ALA A 77 6.85 23.87 -11.03
C ALA A 77 6.61 23.77 -9.52
N ILE A 78 5.79 22.81 -9.11
CA ILE A 78 5.67 22.43 -7.69
C ILE A 78 6.89 21.59 -7.30
N ILE A 79 7.66 22.09 -6.34
CA ILE A 79 8.91 21.47 -5.87
C ILE A 79 8.78 20.83 -4.49
N GLY A 80 7.63 21.00 -3.82
CA GLY A 80 7.43 20.35 -2.53
C GLY A 80 6.04 20.57 -1.95
N MET A 81 5.61 19.59 -1.17
CA MET A 81 4.34 19.63 -0.46
C MET A 81 4.52 19.10 0.97
N ARG A 82 3.86 19.75 1.93
CA ARG A 82 3.88 19.32 3.33
C ARG A 82 2.53 19.55 3.98
N PHE A 83 1.92 18.47 4.44
CA PHE A 83 0.73 18.53 5.28
C PHE A 83 1.12 18.43 6.76
N LYS A 84 0.76 19.43 7.57
CA LYS A 84 1.00 19.41 9.03
C LYS A 84 -0.02 20.30 9.75
N ARG A 85 -0.64 19.78 10.81
CA ARG A 85 -1.66 20.49 11.62
C ARG A 85 -2.79 21.04 10.75
N ASP A 86 -3.39 20.17 9.94
CA ASP A 86 -4.50 20.48 9.02
C ASP A 86 -4.23 21.61 8.04
N LYS A 87 -2.96 21.81 7.69
CA LYS A 87 -2.52 22.80 6.71
C LYS A 87 -1.64 22.12 5.68
N LEU A 88 -2.05 22.22 4.41
CA LEU A 88 -1.21 21.88 3.27
C LEU A 88 -0.35 23.10 2.91
N ARG A 89 0.96 22.91 2.85
CA ARG A 89 1.91 23.90 2.34
C ARG A 89 2.47 23.39 1.03
N ILE A 90 2.34 24.19 -0.01
CA ILE A 90 2.88 23.90 -1.34
C ILE A 90 4.04 24.88 -1.57
N LYS A 91 5.14 24.37 -2.12
CA LYS A 91 6.29 25.16 -2.56
C LYS A 91 6.36 25.04 -4.06
N GLY A 92 6.36 26.17 -4.75
CA GLY A 92 6.56 26.26 -6.18
C GLY A 92 7.72 27.18 -6.52
N ILE A 93 8.26 27.01 -7.73
CA ILE A 93 9.15 27.96 -8.40
C ILE A 93 8.45 28.32 -9.71
N ALA A 94 8.37 29.60 -10.03
CA ALA A 94 7.83 30.10 -11.30
C ALA A 94 8.91 30.90 -12.04
N LEU A 95 8.81 30.93 -13.36
CA LEU A 95 9.63 31.82 -14.20
C LEU A 95 9.13 33.26 -14.05
N THR A 96 10.08 34.20 -14.01
CA THR A 96 9.82 35.65 -13.95
C THR A 96 10.12 36.25 -15.32
N PHE A 97 9.23 37.10 -15.83
CA PHE A 97 9.42 37.78 -17.12
C PHE A 97 9.51 39.30 -16.87
N GLU A 98 10.45 39.99 -17.52
CA GLU A 98 10.66 41.44 -17.31
C GLU A 98 9.40 42.29 -17.59
N ASP A 99 8.50 41.76 -18.43
CA ASP A 99 7.28 42.44 -18.88
C ASP A 99 6.04 42.12 -18.03
N ARG A 100 6.12 41.20 -17.06
CA ARG A 100 5.02 40.86 -16.14
C ARG A 100 5.44 41.07 -14.70
N LYS A 101 4.54 41.57 -13.86
CA LYS A 101 4.81 41.62 -12.42
C LYS A 101 4.79 40.18 -11.89
N ASP A 102 5.91 39.70 -11.35
CA ASP A 102 6.06 38.36 -10.76
C ASP A 102 4.94 37.96 -9.80
N PHE A 103 4.32 38.96 -9.15
CA PHE A 103 3.22 38.77 -8.21
C PHE A 103 1.90 38.36 -8.88
N GLU A 104 1.70 38.72 -10.15
CA GLU A 104 0.48 38.47 -10.92
C GLU A 104 0.31 36.99 -11.24
N ILE A 105 1.40 36.30 -11.62
CA ILE A 105 1.42 34.86 -11.91
C ILE A 105 1.03 34.05 -10.65
N ILE A 106 1.55 34.46 -9.47
CA ILE A 106 1.24 33.79 -8.21
C ILE A 106 -0.21 34.06 -7.79
N ASP A 107 -0.69 35.29 -7.91
CA ASP A 107 -2.05 35.65 -7.51
C ASP A 107 -3.10 34.99 -8.41
N GLU A 108 -2.88 34.97 -9.72
CA GLU A 108 -3.72 34.26 -10.69
C GLU A 108 -3.80 32.77 -10.39
N TYR A 109 -2.67 32.14 -10.07
CA TYR A 109 -2.65 30.73 -9.68
C TYR A 109 -3.42 30.47 -8.38
N VAL A 110 -3.25 31.34 -7.36
CA VAL A 110 -3.98 31.22 -6.09
C VAL A 110 -5.48 31.42 -6.29
N GLN A 111 -5.89 32.35 -7.14
CA GLN A 111 -7.30 32.57 -7.47
C GLN A 111 -7.88 31.37 -8.23
N THR A 112 -7.17 30.85 -9.22
CA THR A 112 -7.55 29.64 -9.98
C THR A 112 -7.83 28.46 -9.06
N LEU A 113 -6.95 28.23 -8.06
CA LEU A 113 -7.15 27.17 -7.07
C LEU A 113 -8.35 27.44 -6.15
N ARG A 114 -8.63 28.70 -5.79
CA ARG A 114 -9.75 29.05 -4.90
C ARG A 114 -11.11 28.97 -5.58
N ASP A 115 -11.16 29.29 -6.88
CA ASP A 115 -12.39 29.31 -7.65
C ASP A 115 -12.80 27.90 -8.13
N ASN A 116 -11.87 26.95 -8.10
CA ASN A 116 -12.16 25.56 -8.42
C ASN A 116 -12.93 24.87 -7.29
N LYS A 117 -14.20 24.55 -7.53
CA LYS A 117 -15.09 23.90 -6.55
C LYS A 117 -14.74 22.44 -6.24
N GLU A 118 -13.90 21.81 -7.05
CA GLU A 118 -13.44 20.43 -6.84
C GLU A 118 -12.18 20.35 -5.97
N PHE A 119 -11.51 21.49 -5.73
CA PHE A 119 -10.30 21.61 -4.91
C PHE A 119 -10.62 22.21 -3.53
#